data_AF-A0A6P1VNJ8-F1
#
_entry.id   AF-A0A6P1VNJ8-F1
#
_cell.length_a   1.000
_cell.length_b   1.000
_cell.length_c   1.000
_cell.angle_alpha   90.00
_cell.angle_beta   90.00
_cell.angle_gamma   90.00
#
_symmetry.space_group_name_H-M   'P 1'
#
loop_
_entity.id
_entity.type
_entity.pdbx_description
1 polymer ?
#
loop_
_entity_poly.entity_id
_entity_poly.type
_entity_poly.pdbx_seq_one_letter_code
_entity_poly.pdbx_strand_id
1 'polypeptide(L)'
;MESIYIWLLENTGNEGNYYTILNNRRENPSEQSAYLEIMARRSADFTVVNLLVFSSNLTDLPEKKRYEHPLEQCRFDNEQQVIDYLATGKKPGISASDETAGIQVLLVEPTDGAGTITFPADQ
;
A
#
# COMPACT_ATOMS: atom_id res chain seq x y z
N MET A 1 -9.28 7.83 4.89
CA MET A 1 -7.83 7.65 4.70
C MET A 1 -7.04 7.96 5.97
N GLU A 2 -7.59 8.74 6.91
CA GLU A 2 -6.86 9.17 8.11
C GLU A 2 -6.54 8.01 9.05
N SER A 3 -7.48 7.08 9.26
CA SER A 3 -7.27 5.95 10.16
C SER A 3 -6.20 5.01 9.62
N ILE A 4 -6.17 4.78 8.30
CA ILE A 4 -5.09 4.01 7.66
C ILE A 4 -3.74 4.71 7.90
N TYR A 5 -3.67 6.02 7.70
CA TYR A 5 -2.43 6.78 7.88
C TYR A 5 -1.92 6.75 9.32
N ILE A 6 -2.80 6.98 10.31
CA ILE A 6 -2.43 6.89 11.74
C ILE A 6 -1.92 5.48 12.06
N TRP A 7 -2.63 4.44 11.62
CA TRP A 7 -2.21 3.06 11.86
C TRP A 7 -0.83 2.75 11.26
N LEU A 8 -0.53 3.24 10.06
CA LEU A 8 0.79 3.09 9.43
C LEU A 8 1.90 3.73 10.26
N LEU A 9 1.67 4.94 10.80
CA LEU A 9 2.64 5.62 11.66
C LEU A 9 2.90 4.83 12.95
N GLU A 10 1.85 4.31 13.57
CA GLU A 10 1.95 3.53 14.81
C GLU A 10 2.58 2.14 14.62
N ASN A 11 2.48 1.58 13.41
CA ASN A 11 2.94 0.21 13.10
C ASN A 11 4.15 0.16 12.15
N THR A 12 4.84 1.28 11.96
CA THR A 12 6.09 1.31 11.20
C THR A 12 7.14 0.42 11.89
N GLY A 13 7.75 -0.49 11.12
CA GLY A 13 8.72 -1.48 11.62
C GLY A 13 8.11 -2.65 12.41
N ASN A 14 6.79 -2.76 12.53
CA ASN A 14 6.16 -3.89 13.24
C ASN A 14 6.23 -5.18 12.40
N GLU A 15 7.17 -6.06 12.75
CA GLU A 15 7.39 -7.34 12.07
C GLU A 15 6.28 -8.39 12.32
N GLY A 16 5.36 -8.14 13.27
CA GLY A 16 4.20 -9.00 13.50
C GLY A 16 3.12 -8.86 12.42
N ASN A 17 3.17 -7.78 11.62
CA ASN A 17 2.25 -7.56 10.51
C ASN A 17 2.73 -8.30 9.25
N TYR A 18 1.77 -8.75 8.43
CA TYR A 18 2.06 -9.35 7.13
C TYR A 18 2.85 -8.41 6.22
N TYR A 19 2.46 -7.12 6.19
CA TYR A 19 3.27 -6.06 5.60
C TYR A 19 4.01 -5.30 6.71
N THR A 20 5.31 -5.57 6.87
CA THR A 20 6.17 -4.75 7.73
C THR A 20 6.39 -3.41 7.03
N ILE A 21 5.82 -2.33 7.58
CA ILE A 21 5.89 -1.00 6.97
C ILE A 21 7.30 -0.45 7.15
N LEU A 22 7.98 -0.12 6.05
CA LEU A 22 9.33 0.42 6.02
C LEU A 22 9.32 1.95 5.87
N ASN A 23 8.41 2.45 5.05
CA ASN A 23 8.21 3.88 4.84
C ASN A 23 6.77 4.14 4.40
N ASN A 24 6.25 5.32 4.68
CA ASN A 24 4.96 5.76 4.18
C ASN A 24 4.98 7.26 3.86
N ARG A 25 4.22 7.65 2.85
CA ARG A 25 4.08 9.04 2.41
C ARG A 25 2.63 9.31 2.10
N ARG A 26 2.13 10.43 2.58
CA ARG A 26 0.83 10.97 2.20
C ARG A 26 1.05 12.12 1.24
N GLU A 27 0.47 12.05 0.04
CA GLU A 27 0.49 13.14 -0.91
C GLU A 27 -0.92 13.72 -1.08
N ASN A 28 -1.01 15.06 -1.02
CA ASN A 28 -2.27 15.77 -0.87
C ASN A 28 -2.24 17.09 -1.67
N PRO A 29 -2.52 17.09 -2.99
CA PRO A 29 -2.59 18.33 -3.77
C PRO A 29 -3.97 19.01 -3.65
N SER A 30 -5.03 18.24 -3.42
CA SER A 30 -6.41 18.68 -3.17
C SER A 30 -7.23 17.45 -2.71
N GLU A 31 -8.28 17.64 -1.91
CA GLU A 31 -9.04 16.55 -1.24
C GLU A 31 -9.57 15.45 -2.17
N GLN A 32 -9.64 15.69 -3.48
CA GLN A 32 -10.18 14.75 -4.47
C GLN A 32 -9.17 13.68 -4.92
N SER A 33 -7.86 13.87 -4.65
CA SER A 33 -6.79 12.99 -5.15
C SER A 33 -5.83 12.55 -4.03
N ALA A 34 -6.31 12.45 -2.79
CA ALA A 34 -5.48 12.02 -1.67
C ALA A 34 -5.14 10.52 -1.78
N TYR A 35 -3.85 10.20 -1.70
CA TYR A 35 -3.36 8.82 -1.70
C TYR A 35 -2.24 8.63 -0.68
N LEU A 36 -2.03 7.38 -0.29
CA LEU A 36 -0.90 6.94 0.52
C LEU A 36 0.00 6.03 -0.30
N GLU A 37 1.28 6.33 -0.29
CA GLU A 37 2.34 5.46 -0.77
C GLU A 37 2.97 4.76 0.43
N ILE A 38 3.17 3.47 0.31
CA ILE A 38 3.67 2.63 1.39
C ILE A 38 4.76 1.75 0.80
N MET A 39 5.95 1.78 1.37
CA MET A 39 6.96 0.76 1.12
C MET A 39 6.90 -0.25 2.25
N ALA A 40 6.73 -1.52 1.93
CA ALA A 40 6.61 -2.57 2.92
C ALA A 40 7.37 -3.83 2.52
N ARG A 41 7.75 -4.61 3.52
CA ARG A 41 8.31 -5.96 3.34
C ARG A 41 7.24 -6.99 3.66
N ARG A 42 7.02 -7.96 2.78
CA ARG A 42 6.11 -9.08 3.04
C ARG A 42 6.75 -10.06 4.02
N SER A 43 6.02 -10.49 5.04
CA SER A 43 6.52 -11.46 6.01
C SER A 43 6.70 -12.86 5.44
N ALA A 44 5.93 -13.23 4.40
CA ALA A 44 5.96 -14.56 3.80
C ALA A 44 7.25 -14.87 3.03
N ASP A 45 7.83 -13.88 2.36
CA ASP A 45 8.96 -14.07 1.43
C ASP A 45 10.02 -12.97 1.51
N PHE A 46 9.91 -12.06 2.49
CA PHE A 46 10.81 -10.91 2.70
C PHE A 46 10.96 -9.98 1.50
N THR A 47 10.09 -10.09 0.49
CA THR A 47 10.13 -9.22 -0.68
C THR A 47 9.67 -7.82 -0.29
N VAL A 48 10.42 -6.81 -0.74
CA VAL A 48 10.02 -5.40 -0.63
C VAL A 48 9.07 -5.07 -1.78
N VAL A 49 7.95 -4.45 -1.44
CA VAL A 49 6.88 -4.06 -2.35
C VAL A 49 6.44 -2.64 -2.04
N ASN A 50 5.87 -1.98 -3.04
CA ASN A 50 5.16 -0.72 -2.83
C ASN A 50 3.66 -0.96 -2.88
N LEU A 51 2.93 -0.36 -1.93
CA LEU A 51 1.48 -0.30 -1.93
C LEU A 51 1.01 1.15 -2.14
N LEU A 52 0.00 1.32 -2.98
CA LEU A 52 -0.68 2.60 -3.20
C LEU A 52 -2.12 2.48 -2.72
N VAL A 53 -2.56 3.33 -1.80
CA VAL A 53 -3.92 3.31 -1.21
C VAL A 53 -4.66 4.61 -1.52
N PHE A 54 -5.87 4.52 -2.09
CA PHE A 54 -6.67 5.68 -2.50
C PHE A 54 -8.18 5.39 -2.51
N SER A 55 -9.02 6.40 -2.30
CA SER A 55 -10.48 6.22 -2.12
C SER A 55 -11.32 6.35 -3.41
N SER A 56 -10.81 6.98 -4.47
CA SER A 56 -11.55 7.16 -5.73
C SER A 56 -10.66 7.67 -6.87
N ASN A 57 -11.11 7.42 -8.11
CA ASN A 57 -10.53 7.74 -9.42
C ASN A 57 -9.13 8.42 -9.44
N LEU A 58 -8.15 7.58 -9.72
CA LEU A 58 -6.77 7.84 -10.16
C LEU A 58 -6.71 8.58 -11.54
N THR A 59 -7.67 9.46 -11.84
CA THR A 59 -7.72 10.12 -13.15
C THR A 59 -6.58 11.12 -13.33
N ASP A 60 -6.07 11.69 -12.23
CA ASP A 60 -5.08 12.78 -12.27
C ASP A 60 -3.88 12.57 -11.32
N LEU A 61 -3.40 11.33 -11.13
CA LEU A 61 -2.08 11.17 -10.50
C LEU A 61 -0.99 11.41 -11.54
N PRO A 62 -0.10 12.41 -11.36
CA PRO A 62 0.99 12.70 -12.29
C PRO A 62 1.98 11.52 -12.41
N GLU A 63 2.00 10.60 -11.43
CA GLU A 63 2.88 9.43 -11.41
C GLU A 63 2.24 8.14 -11.95
N LYS A 64 1.09 8.21 -12.62
CA LYS A 64 0.32 7.04 -13.11
C LYS A 64 1.18 5.97 -13.82
N LYS A 65 2.21 6.39 -14.57
CA LYS A 65 3.16 5.50 -15.25
C LYS A 65 3.88 4.50 -14.32
N ARG A 66 4.15 4.87 -13.07
CA ARG A 66 4.78 3.98 -12.07
C ARG A 66 3.84 2.86 -11.59
N TYR A 67 2.53 3.02 -11.82
CA TYR A 67 1.48 2.13 -11.33
C TYR A 67 0.65 1.52 -12.47
N GLU A 68 1.08 1.63 -13.73
CA GLU A 68 0.36 1.13 -14.91
C GLU A 68 0.24 -0.40 -14.95
N HIS A 69 1.14 -1.11 -14.25
CA HIS A 69 1.17 -2.57 -14.20
C HIS A 69 1.24 -3.08 -12.75
N PRO A 70 0.15 -3.00 -11.98
CA PRO A 70 0.13 -3.53 -10.64
C PRO A 70 0.26 -5.06 -10.65
N LEU A 71 1.09 -5.59 -9.74
CA LEU A 71 1.16 -7.02 -9.45
C LEU A 71 -0.17 -7.53 -8.92
N GLU A 72 -0.85 -6.68 -8.14
CA GLU A 72 -2.14 -6.98 -7.55
C GLU A 72 -2.96 -5.72 -7.34
N GLN A 73 -4.28 -5.83 -7.49
CA GLN A 73 -5.23 -4.79 -7.14
C GLN A 73 -6.30 -5.39 -6.24
N CYS A 74 -6.49 -4.78 -5.07
CA CYS A 74 -7.56 -5.10 -4.14
C CYS A 74 -8.48 -3.90 -3.94
N ARG A 75 -9.76 -4.17 -3.71
CA ARG A 75 -10.78 -3.16 -3.37
C ARG A 75 -11.40 -3.50 -2.03
N PHE A 76 -11.59 -2.49 -1.21
CA PHE A 76 -12.03 -2.57 0.17
C PHE A 76 -13.19 -1.61 0.40
N ASP A 77 -14.14 -2.00 1.24
CA ASP A 77 -15.32 -1.18 1.53
C ASP A 77 -14.98 -0.03 2.48
N ASN A 78 -13.99 -0.22 3.36
CA ASN A 78 -13.64 0.72 4.41
C ASN A 78 -12.19 0.61 4.85
N GLU A 79 -11.76 1.57 5.67
CA GLU A 79 -10.39 1.69 6.17
C GLU A 79 -9.95 0.51 7.04
N GLN A 80 -10.87 -0.07 7.82
CA GLN A 80 -10.54 -1.19 8.70
C GLN A 80 -10.16 -2.43 7.90
N GLN A 81 -10.86 -2.72 6.79
CA GLN A 81 -10.49 -3.86 5.94
C GLN A 81 -9.11 -3.69 5.30
N VAL A 82 -8.71 -2.45 4.98
CA VAL A 82 -7.36 -2.15 4.49
C VAL A 82 -6.32 -2.40 5.60
N ILE A 83 -6.60 -1.95 6.82
CA ILE A 83 -5.74 -2.18 7.99
C ILE A 83 -5.59 -3.69 8.26
N ASP A 84 -6.69 -4.44 8.24
CA ASP A 84 -6.69 -5.89 8.45
C ASP A 84 -5.89 -6.60 7.35
N TYR A 85 -6.00 -6.13 6.11
CA TYR A 85 -5.17 -6.63 5.00
C TYR A 85 -3.69 -6.33 5.21
N LEU A 86 -3.33 -5.12 5.64
CA LEU A 86 -1.94 -4.75 5.94
C LEU A 86 -1.35 -5.60 7.08
N ALA A 87 -2.16 -5.86 8.11
CA ALA A 87 -1.77 -6.64 9.28
C ALA A 87 -1.69 -8.14 9.01
N THR A 88 -2.59 -8.70 8.20
CA THR A 88 -2.77 -10.17 8.11
C THR A 88 -2.51 -10.76 6.72
N GLY A 89 -2.43 -9.94 5.67
CA GLY A 89 -2.34 -10.37 4.29
C GLY A 89 -3.64 -10.99 3.74
N LYS A 90 -4.73 -11.01 4.54
CA LYS A 90 -6.01 -11.57 4.11
C LYS A 90 -6.72 -10.59 3.20
N LYS A 91 -6.91 -11.00 1.96
CA LYS A 91 -7.72 -10.28 0.97
C LYS A 91 -9.19 -10.28 1.40
N PRO A 92 -9.98 -9.25 1.02
CA PRO A 92 -11.39 -9.23 1.30
C PRO A 92 -12.07 -10.40 0.58
N GLY A 93 -12.99 -11.08 1.27
CA GLY A 93 -13.86 -12.07 0.64
C GLY A 93 -14.71 -11.35 -0.41
N ILE A 94 -14.61 -11.78 -1.68
CA ILE A 94 -15.19 -11.14 -2.86
C ILE A 94 -16.62 -10.62 -2.62
N SER A 95 -16.88 -9.37 -3.01
CA SER A 95 -18.13 -9.04 -3.71
C SER A 95 -17.80 -8.21 -4.94
N ALA A 96 -17.76 -8.91 -6.06
CA ALA A 96 -17.68 -8.38 -7.42
C ALA A 96 -19.01 -7.73 -7.80
N SER A 97 -19.37 -6.62 -7.15
CA SER A 97 -20.40 -5.72 -7.66
C SER A 97 -19.73 -4.42 -8.08
N ASP A 98 -19.62 -4.26 -9.39
CA ASP A 98 -18.82 -3.29 -10.13
C ASP A 98 -19.24 -1.80 -10.00
N GLU A 99 -20.02 -1.40 -8.99
CA GLU A 99 -20.61 -0.04 -8.97
C GLU A 99 -20.54 0.73 -7.63
N THR A 100 -20.00 0.19 -6.54
CA THR A 100 -19.98 0.90 -5.24
C THR A 100 -18.63 1.47 -4.86
N ALA A 101 -18.55 2.78 -4.64
CA ALA A 101 -17.38 3.53 -4.14
C ALA A 101 -16.64 2.76 -3.01
N GLY A 102 -15.30 2.70 -3.08
CA GLY A 102 -14.49 1.97 -2.10
C GLY A 102 -13.00 2.29 -2.22
N ILE A 103 -12.23 1.93 -1.19
CA ILE A 103 -10.79 2.15 -1.11
C ILE A 103 -10.07 1.09 -1.94
N GLN A 104 -9.16 1.51 -2.78
CA GLN A 104 -8.35 0.64 -3.61
C GLN A 104 -6.92 0.58 -3.09
N VAL A 105 -6.33 -0.60 -3.16
CA VAL A 105 -4.92 -0.85 -2.87
C VAL A 105 -4.29 -1.48 -4.09
N LEU A 106 -3.27 -0.84 -4.66
CA LEU A 106 -2.42 -1.42 -5.70
C LEU A 106 -1.13 -1.89 -5.08
N LEU A 107 -0.73 -3.11 -5.40
CA LEU A 107 0.59 -3.66 -5.12
C LEU A 107 1.43 -3.51 -6.37
N VAL A 108 2.59 -2.89 -6.26
CA VAL A 108 3.53 -2.72 -7.38
C VAL A 108 4.93 -3.12 -6.96
N GLU A 109 5.76 -3.48 -7.94
CA GLU A 109 7.18 -3.66 -7.72
C GLU A 109 7.84 -2.33 -7.34
N PRO A 110 8.87 -2.34 -6.48
CA PRO A 110 9.64 -1.14 -6.21
C PRO A 110 10.40 -0.70 -7.47
N THR A 111 10.18 0.54 -7.92
CA THR A 111 10.94 1.15 -9.01
C THR A 111 12.43 1.30 -8.64
N ASP A 112 13.33 0.87 -9.54
CA ASP A 112 14.78 1.03 -9.52
C ASP A 112 15.54 0.57 -8.26
N GLY A 113 15.81 -0.74 -8.14
CA GLY A 113 16.88 -1.27 -7.27
C GLY A 113 16.66 -1.16 -5.75
N ALA A 114 15.60 -0.46 -5.31
CA ALA A 114 15.19 -0.32 -3.92
C ALA A 114 14.72 -1.64 -3.27
N GLY A 115 14.65 -2.72 -4.04
CA GLY A 115 14.42 -4.09 -3.56
C GLY A 115 15.65 -4.77 -2.94
N THR A 116 16.83 -4.15 -2.99
CA THR A 116 18.08 -4.70 -2.43
C THR A 116 18.54 -3.87 -1.24
N ILE A 117 18.26 -4.34 -0.03
CA ILE A 117 18.95 -3.86 1.18
C ILE A 117 20.33 -4.55 1.18
N THR A 118 21.34 -3.91 0.60
CA THR A 118 22.74 -4.33 0.80
C THR A 118 23.23 -3.83 2.14
N PHE A 119 23.49 -4.74 3.07
CA PHE A 119 24.23 -4.45 4.29
C PHE A 119 25.71 -4.19 3.94
N PRO A 120 26.35 -3.14 4.47
CA PRO A 120 27.80 -3.00 4.35
C PRO A 120 28.47 -4.22 5.02
N ALA A 121 29.50 -4.78 4.39
CA ALA A 121 30.31 -5.82 5.03
C ALA A 121 31.01 -5.22 6.26
N ASP A 122 31.00 -5.96 7.37
CA ASP A 122 31.70 -5.57 8.61
C ASP A 122 33.14 -5.13 8.27
N GLN A 123 33.50 -3.90 8.65
CA GLN A 123 34.87 -3.40 8.60
C GLN A 123 35.64 -3.82 9.84
#